data_AF-A0A938TM70-F1
#
_entry.id   AF-A0A938TM70-F1
#
_cell.length_a   1.000
_cell.length_b   1.000
_cell.length_c   1.000
_cell.angle_alpha   90.00
_cell.angle_beta   90.00
_cell.angle_gamma   90.00
#
_symmetry.space_group_name_H-M   'P 1'
#
loop_
_entity.id
_entity.type
_entity.pdbx_description
1 polymer ?
#
loop_
_entity_poly.entity_id
_entity_poly.type
_entity_poly.pdbx_seq_one_letter_code
_entity_poly.pdbx_strand_id
1 'polypeptide(L)'
;MLSIKKNKSIVIWVLALIIFMGHSAIFDMILSLFHGLIVIAHYLFEFFESSLDSIVEHLFHTSRRATQIIVFYVMTGISIAVIFLLLRAVPGWYRRICKRFVDYFNHKIMEVIDFWHEQTLLLKIKLCSEIITGISAALFFGLS
;
A
#
# COMPACT_ATOMS: atom_id res chain seq x y z
N MET A 1 -10.10 36.57 -2.65
CA MET A 1 -10.32 35.13 -2.95
C MET A 1 -9.21 34.46 -3.78
N LEU A 2 -8.54 35.16 -4.71
CA LEU A 2 -7.44 34.62 -5.55
C LEU A 2 -6.16 34.23 -4.78
N SER A 3 -5.83 34.91 -3.68
CA SER A 3 -4.62 34.62 -2.87
C SER A 3 -4.68 33.26 -2.14
N ILE A 4 -5.86 32.86 -1.65
CA ILE A 4 -6.05 31.58 -0.93
C ILE A 4 -5.95 30.37 -1.89
N LYS A 5 -6.41 30.51 -3.15
CA LYS A 5 -6.33 29.45 -4.18
C LYS A 5 -4.88 29.21 -4.63
N LYS A 6 -4.08 30.27 -4.75
CA LYS A 6 -2.67 30.20 -5.17
C LYS A 6 -1.80 29.44 -4.15
N ASN A 7 -2.06 29.64 -2.85
CA ASN A 7 -1.32 28.96 -1.78
C ASN A 7 -1.60 27.45 -1.72
N LYS A 8 -2.85 27.03 -1.98
CA LYS A 8 -3.22 25.60 -2.06
C LYS A 8 -2.53 24.89 -3.23
N SER A 9 -2.37 25.56 -4.38
CA SER A 9 -1.68 24.99 -5.55
C SER A 9 -0.20 24.71 -5.25
N ILE A 10 0.50 25.66 -4.63
CA ILE A 10 1.92 25.50 -4.27
C ILE A 10 2.10 24.33 -3.27
N VAL A 11 1.21 24.22 -2.27
CA VAL A 11 1.27 23.12 -1.30
C VAL A 11 1.06 21.76 -1.99
N ILE A 12 0.16 21.67 -2.98
CA ILE A 12 -0.08 20.44 -3.74
C ILE A 12 1.15 20.06 -4.59
N TRP A 13 1.79 21.03 -5.25
CA TRP A 13 2.99 20.77 -6.04
C TRP A 13 4.19 20.37 -5.19
N VAL A 14 4.36 21.00 -4.01
CA VAL A 14 5.40 20.63 -3.04
C VAL A 14 5.14 19.21 -2.50
N LEU A 15 3.89 18.88 -2.17
CA LEU A 15 3.52 17.52 -1.75
C LEU A 15 3.74 16.49 -2.87
N ALA A 16 3.38 16.82 -4.12
CA ALA A 16 3.62 15.94 -5.26
C ALA A 16 5.12 15.71 -5.51
N LEU A 17 5.95 16.75 -5.36
CA LEU A 17 7.40 16.66 -5.46
C LEU A 17 7.99 15.80 -4.32
N ILE A 18 7.50 15.98 -3.08
CA ILE A 18 7.91 15.18 -1.92
C ILE A 18 7.52 13.71 -2.12
N ILE A 19 6.32 13.43 -2.65
CA ILE A 19 5.87 12.07 -2.94
C ILE A 19 6.68 11.45 -4.09
N PHE A 20 7.02 12.24 -5.12
CA PHE A 20 7.83 11.79 -6.25
C PHE A 20 9.29 11.47 -5.83
N MET A 21 9.91 12.35 -5.05
CA MET A 21 11.26 12.14 -4.53
C MET A 21 11.31 11.08 -3.42
N GLY A 22 10.23 10.96 -2.64
CA GLY A 22 10.10 10.00 -1.54
C GLY A 22 9.46 8.67 -1.91
N HIS A 23 9.20 8.40 -3.20
CA HIS A 23 8.50 7.17 -3.61
C HIS A 23 9.24 5.90 -3.19
N SER A 24 10.58 5.93 -3.19
CA SER A 24 11.43 4.84 -2.72
C SER A 24 11.25 4.60 -1.22
N ALA A 25 11.26 5.66 -0.41
CA ALA A 25 11.05 5.56 1.03
C ALA A 25 9.64 5.05 1.39
N ILE A 26 8.62 5.45 0.62
CA ILE A 26 7.26 4.93 0.78
C ILE A 26 7.22 3.42 0.46
N PHE A 27 7.87 3.02 -0.63
CA PHE A 27 7.93 1.61 -1.02
C PHE A 27 8.67 0.76 0.02
N ASP A 28 9.81 1.24 0.52
CA ASP A 28 10.57 0.59 1.59
C ASP A 28 9.76 0.49 2.88
N MET A 29 9.00 1.53 3.24
CA MET A 29 8.11 1.49 4.40
C MET A 29 7.02 0.42 4.23
N ILE A 30 6.40 0.34 3.06
CA ILE A 30 5.37 -0.69 2.76
C ILE A 30 5.99 -2.09 2.86
N LEU A 31 7.18 -2.28 2.29
CA LEU A 31 7.87 -3.57 2.29
C LEU A 31 8.30 -3.97 3.71
N SER A 32 8.78 -3.02 4.50
CA SER A 32 9.11 -3.21 5.92
C SER A 32 7.88 -3.59 6.75
N LEU A 33 6.74 -2.92 6.54
CA LEU A 33 5.47 -3.27 7.19
C LEU A 33 5.02 -4.68 6.81
N PHE A 34 5.09 -5.04 5.52
CA PHE A 34 4.75 -6.38 5.06
C PHE A 34 5.66 -7.45 5.66
N HIS A 35 6.96 -7.19 5.73
CA HIS A 35 7.91 -8.07 6.39
C HIS A 35 7.58 -8.25 7.88
N GLY A 36 7.30 -7.16 8.60
CA GLY A 36 6.88 -7.21 10.00
C GLY A 36 5.63 -8.07 10.21
N LEU A 37 4.64 -7.96 9.32
CA LEU A 37 3.44 -8.81 9.36
C LEU A 37 3.75 -10.29 9.16
N ILE A 38 4.66 -10.63 8.23
CA ILE A 38 5.11 -12.02 8.03
C ILE A 38 5.80 -12.55 9.28
N VAL A 39 6.69 -11.76 9.89
CA VAL A 39 7.41 -12.15 11.10
C VAL A 39 6.43 -12.40 12.26
N ILE A 40 5.46 -11.52 12.46
CA ILE A 40 4.41 -11.71 13.48
C ILE A 40 3.60 -12.99 13.19
N ALA A 41 3.21 -13.21 11.94
CA ALA A 41 2.47 -14.41 11.55
C ALA A 41 3.28 -15.70 11.81
N HIS A 42 4.59 -15.67 11.58
CA HIS A 42 5.49 -16.77 11.86
C HIS A 42 5.58 -17.07 13.37
N TYR A 43 5.77 -16.06 14.21
CA TYR A 43 5.78 -16.26 15.67
C TYR A 43 4.44 -16.79 16.19
N LEU A 44 3.32 -16.32 15.63
CA LEU A 44 2.01 -16.87 15.97
C LEU A 44 1.90 -18.34 15.58
N PHE A 45 2.41 -18.72 14.40
CA PHE A 45 2.44 -20.11 13.95
C PHE A 45 3.24 -20.99 14.94
N GLU A 46 4.45 -20.58 15.31
CA GLU A 46 5.28 -21.30 16.30
C GLU A 46 4.58 -21.42 17.66
N PHE A 47 3.93 -20.33 18.10
CA PHE A 47 3.16 -20.33 19.34
C PHE A 47 2.01 -21.33 19.31
N PHE A 48 1.25 -21.39 18.21
CA PHE A 48 0.17 -22.36 18.05
C PHE A 48 0.68 -23.79 17.97
N GLU A 49 1.78 -24.04 17.24
CA GLU A 49 2.41 -25.35 17.15
C GLU A 49 2.81 -25.85 18.54
N SER A 50 3.57 -25.05 19.30
CA SER A 50 4.01 -25.41 20.66
C SER A 50 2.83 -25.61 21.62
N SER A 51 1.81 -24.77 21.53
CA SER A 51 0.61 -24.89 22.37
C SER A 51 -0.17 -26.17 22.06
N LEU A 52 -0.38 -26.47 20.77
CA LEU A 52 -1.11 -27.65 20.34
C LEU A 52 -0.34 -28.94 20.64
N ASP A 53 0.99 -28.94 20.50
CA ASP A 53 1.83 -30.09 20.84
C ASP A 53 1.67 -30.46 22.33
N SER A 54 1.76 -29.48 23.22
CA SER A 54 1.55 -29.69 24.66
C SER A 54 0.12 -30.15 25.00
N ILE A 55 -0.90 -29.53 24.40
CA ILE A 55 -2.30 -29.91 24.63
C ILE A 55 -2.57 -31.35 24.18
N VAL A 56 -2.11 -31.73 22.98
CA VAL A 56 -2.36 -33.06 22.43
C VAL A 56 -1.57 -34.13 23.20
N GLU A 57 -0.31 -33.87 23.57
CA GLU A 57 0.48 -34.79 24.38
C GLU A 57 -0.16 -35.05 25.75
N HIS A 58 -0.66 -34.00 26.42
CA HIS A 58 -1.31 -34.13 27.72
C HIS A 58 -2.70 -34.79 27.65
N LEU A 59 -3.50 -34.49 26.63
CA LEU A 59 -4.87 -35.02 26.53
C LEU A 59 -4.91 -36.48 26.06
N PHE A 60 -4.01 -36.87 25.16
CA PHE A 60 -4.06 -38.18 24.52
C PHE A 60 -2.98 -39.15 25.02
N HIS A 61 -2.07 -38.71 25.89
CA HIS A 61 -0.90 -39.49 26.34
C HIS A 61 -0.18 -40.17 25.17
N THR A 62 -0.15 -39.50 24.01
CA THR A 62 0.37 -40.04 22.77
C THR A 62 1.89 -39.98 22.73
N SER A 63 2.50 -40.84 21.92
CA SER A 63 3.93 -40.72 21.62
C SER A 63 4.20 -39.41 20.89
N ARG A 64 5.39 -38.80 21.11
CA ARG A 64 5.82 -37.56 20.43
C ARG A 64 5.58 -37.56 18.92
N ARG A 65 5.87 -38.68 18.24
CA ARG A 65 5.66 -38.80 16.78
C ARG A 65 4.18 -38.68 16.41
N ALA A 66 3.28 -39.27 17.20
CA ALA A 66 1.84 -39.18 16.95
C ALA A 66 1.30 -37.76 17.20
N THR A 67 1.76 -37.10 18.27
CA THR A 67 1.41 -35.70 18.59
C THR A 67 1.81 -34.76 17.44
N GLN A 68 3.05 -34.82 16.95
CA GLN A 68 3.51 -34.00 15.83
C GLN A 68 2.67 -34.18 14.56
N ILE A 69 2.29 -35.41 14.22
CA ILE A 69 1.46 -35.69 13.05
C ILE A 69 0.07 -35.06 13.21
N ILE A 70 -0.54 -35.18 14.40
CA ILE A 70 -1.86 -34.60 14.69
C ILE A 70 -1.80 -33.07 14.61
N VAL A 71 -0.83 -32.44 15.27
CA VAL A 71 -0.63 -30.98 15.26
C VAL A 71 -0.43 -30.48 13.82
N PHE A 72 0.38 -31.18 13.03
CA PHE A 72 0.61 -30.84 11.63
C PHE A 72 -0.69 -30.83 10.80
N TYR A 73 -1.52 -31.88 10.92
CA TYR A 73 -2.78 -31.95 10.17
C TYR A 73 -3.78 -30.88 10.63
N VAL A 74 -3.87 -30.61 11.93
CA VAL A 74 -4.73 -29.55 12.49
C VAL A 74 -4.29 -28.17 11.96
N MET A 75 -3.00 -27.85 12.07
CA MET A 75 -2.43 -26.59 11.60
C MET A 75 -2.55 -26.42 10.08
N THR A 76 -2.39 -27.51 9.32
CA THR A 76 -2.60 -27.51 7.86
C THR A 76 -4.06 -27.20 7.53
N GLY A 77 -5.01 -27.82 8.22
CA GLY A 77 -6.44 -27.57 8.02
C GLY A 77 -6.82 -26.12 8.32
N ILE A 78 -6.34 -25.57 9.44
CA ILE A 78 -6.53 -24.15 9.80
C ILE A 78 -5.92 -23.24 8.73
N SER A 79 -4.68 -23.52 8.30
CA SER A 79 -3.98 -22.72 7.29
C SER A 79 -4.74 -22.68 5.98
N ILE A 80 -5.24 -23.82 5.49
CA ILE A 80 -6.06 -23.90 4.27
C ILE A 80 -7.34 -23.07 4.43
N ALA A 81 -8.02 -23.18 5.58
CA ALA A 81 -9.24 -22.42 5.83
C ALA A 81 -8.99 -20.91 5.84
N VAL A 82 -7.92 -20.45 6.51
CA VAL A 82 -7.53 -19.03 6.53
C VAL A 82 -7.18 -18.54 5.13
N ILE A 83 -6.36 -19.28 4.36
CA ILE A 83 -6.01 -18.93 2.98
C ILE A 83 -7.26 -18.83 2.12
N PHE A 84 -8.19 -19.77 2.25
CA PHE A 84 -9.46 -19.75 1.50
C PHE A 84 -10.30 -18.52 1.82
N LEU A 85 -10.43 -18.16 3.11
CA LEU A 85 -11.15 -16.95 3.53
C LEU A 85 -10.48 -15.67 3.01
N LEU A 86 -9.16 -15.60 3.05
CA LEU A 86 -8.39 -14.48 2.50
C LEU A 86 -8.60 -14.38 0.99
N LEU A 87 -8.45 -15.47 0.24
CA LEU A 87 -8.66 -15.49 -1.21
C LEU A 87 -10.09 -15.07 -1.59
N ARG A 88 -11.08 -15.38 -0.75
CA ARG A 88 -12.47 -14.94 -0.96
C ARG A 88 -12.68 -13.46 -0.64
N ALA A 89 -12.01 -12.92 0.37
CA ALA A 89 -12.14 -11.53 0.79
C ALA A 89 -11.37 -10.57 -0.14
N VAL A 90 -10.14 -10.91 -0.50
CA VAL A 90 -9.22 -10.09 -1.32
C VAL A 90 -9.87 -9.47 -2.56
N PRO A 91 -10.56 -10.20 -3.46
CA PRO A 91 -11.10 -9.60 -4.67
C PRO A 91 -12.19 -8.55 -4.39
N GLY A 92 -12.98 -8.73 -3.33
CA GLY A 92 -13.99 -7.75 -2.93
C GLY A 92 -13.38 -6.45 -2.42
N TRP A 93 -12.32 -6.56 -1.62
CA TRP A 93 -11.58 -5.41 -1.10
C TRP A 93 -10.81 -4.70 -2.21
N TYR A 94 -10.09 -5.45 -3.05
CA TYR A 94 -9.36 -4.94 -4.19
C TYR A 94 -10.27 -4.14 -5.13
N ARG A 95 -11.42 -4.70 -5.53
CA ARG A 95 -12.38 -3.99 -6.40
C ARG A 95 -12.88 -2.69 -5.77
N ARG A 96 -13.16 -2.67 -4.46
CA ARG A 96 -13.62 -1.45 -3.76
C ARG A 96 -12.54 -0.37 -3.71
N ILE A 97 -11.30 -0.77 -3.43
CA ILE A 97 -10.16 0.16 -3.36
C ILE A 97 -9.87 0.70 -4.76
N CYS A 98 -9.75 -0.17 -5.77
CA CYS A 98 -9.56 0.24 -7.16
C CYS A 98 -10.67 1.17 -7.62
N LYS A 99 -11.94 0.84 -7.37
CA LYS A 99 -13.05 1.70 -7.77
C LYS A 99 -12.96 3.08 -7.12
N ARG A 100 -12.72 3.16 -5.81
CA ARG A 100 -12.54 4.44 -5.11
C ARG A 100 -11.35 5.24 -5.63
N PHE A 101 -10.26 4.56 -5.96
CA PHE A 101 -9.06 5.19 -6.50
C PHE A 101 -9.31 5.74 -7.90
N VAL A 102 -9.94 4.96 -8.77
CA VAL A 102 -10.32 5.36 -10.13
C VAL A 102 -11.33 6.51 -10.08
N ASP A 103 -12.35 6.44 -9.23
CA ASP A 103 -13.35 7.49 -9.07
C ASP A 103 -12.70 8.80 -8.60
N TYR A 104 -11.80 8.73 -7.61
CA TYR A 104 -11.03 9.88 -7.13
C TYR A 104 -10.13 10.47 -8.23
N PHE A 105 -9.41 9.61 -8.95
CA PHE A 105 -8.50 10.03 -10.01
C PHE A 105 -9.24 10.68 -11.17
N ASN A 106 -10.36 10.09 -11.61
CA ASN A 106 -11.22 10.66 -12.64
C ASN A 106 -11.77 12.03 -12.22
N HIS A 107 -12.22 12.17 -10.97
CA HIS A 107 -12.68 13.46 -10.46
C HIS A 107 -11.56 14.52 -10.51
N LYS A 108 -10.34 14.15 -10.13
CA LYS A 108 -9.18 15.06 -10.18
C LYS A 108 -8.76 15.41 -11.60
N ILE A 109 -8.82 14.47 -12.54
CA ILE A 109 -8.58 14.77 -13.96
C ILE A 109 -9.59 15.78 -14.47
N MET A 110 -10.88 15.60 -14.16
CA MET A 110 -11.92 16.53 -14.61
C MET A 110 -11.71 17.93 -14.03
N GLU A 111 -11.37 18.05 -12.74
CA GLU A 111 -11.00 19.34 -12.13
C GLU A 111 -9.83 20.02 -12.86
N VAL A 112 -8.82 19.26 -13.31
CA VAL A 112 -7.66 19.79 -14.04
C VAL A 112 -8.05 20.22 -15.45
N ILE A 113 -8.89 19.45 -16.14
CA ILE A 113 -9.38 19.77 -17.49
C ILE A 113 -10.22 21.06 -17.45
N ASP A 114 -11.12 21.17 -16.47
CA ASP A 114 -11.95 22.35 -16.27
C ASP A 114 -11.09 23.57 -15.95
N PHE A 115 -10.12 23.41 -15.03
CA PHE A 115 -9.15 24.46 -14.73
C PHE A 115 -8.39 24.92 -15.99
N TRP A 116 -7.94 23.97 -16.82
CA TRP A 116 -7.23 24.27 -18.07
C TRP A 116 -8.11 25.00 -19.09
N HIS A 117 -9.40 24.68 -19.17
CA HIS A 117 -10.34 25.39 -20.04
C HIS A 117 -10.59 26.84 -19.58
N GLU A 118 -10.68 27.07 -18.28
CA GLU A 118 -10.92 28.39 -17.70
C GLU A 118 -9.71 29.34 -17.77
N GLN A 119 -8.50 28.84 -18.09
CA GLN A 119 -7.29 29.67 -18.10
C GLN A 119 -7.10 30.47 -19.40
N THR A 120 -6.63 31.71 -19.24
CA THR A 120 -6.17 32.57 -20.34
C THR A 120 -4.90 32.03 -21.01
N LEU A 121 -4.69 32.33 -22.29
CA LEU A 121 -3.52 31.90 -23.07
C LEU A 121 -2.18 32.27 -22.40
N LEU A 122 -2.09 33.47 -21.83
CA LEU A 122 -0.89 33.93 -21.12
C LEU A 122 -0.57 33.06 -19.90
N LEU A 123 -1.59 32.63 -19.15
CA LEU A 123 -1.37 31.77 -17.98
C LEU A 123 -0.94 30.36 -18.39
N LYS A 124 -1.47 29.84 -19.51
CA LYS A 124 -1.05 28.54 -20.07
C LYS A 124 0.42 28.53 -20.47
N ILE A 125 0.87 29.57 -21.18
CA ILE A 125 2.28 29.72 -21.59
C ILE A 125 3.18 29.78 -20.36
N LYS A 126 2.78 30.57 -19.34
CA LYS A 126 3.52 30.66 -18.09
C LYS A 126 3.63 29.30 -17.39
N LEU A 127 2.52 28.57 -17.27
CA LEU A 127 2.51 27.24 -16.64
C LEU A 127 3.40 26.24 -17.38
N CYS A 128 3.35 26.22 -18.72
CA CYS A 128 4.24 25.38 -19.51
C CYS A 128 5.72 25.73 -19.30
N SER A 129 6.05 27.03 -19.23
CA SER A 129 7.43 27.45 -18.96
C SER A 129 7.91 27.00 -17.58
N GLU A 130 7.09 27.12 -16.54
CA GLU A 130 7.43 26.66 -15.19
C GLU A 130 7.62 25.14 -15.12
N ILE A 131 6.78 24.36 -15.81
CA ILE A 131 6.92 22.89 -15.88
C ILE A 131 8.22 22.50 -16.58
N ILE A 132 8.53 23.11 -17.74
CA ILE A 132 9.74 22.82 -18.50
C ILE A 132 10.98 23.12 -17.66
N THR A 133 11.03 24.28 -17.01
CA THR A 133 12.15 24.64 -16.13
C THR A 133 12.28 23.67 -14.95
N GLY A 134 11.17 23.25 -14.34
CA GLY A 134 11.19 22.27 -13.24
C GLY A 134 11.73 20.90 -13.67
N ILE A 135 11.30 20.40 -14.84
CA ILE A 135 11.81 19.13 -15.40
C ILE A 135 13.29 19.24 -15.72
N SER A 136 13.72 20.34 -16.35
CA SER A 136 15.13 20.57 -16.66
C SER A 136 16.01 20.61 -15.40
N ALA A 137 15.54 21.25 -14.32
CA ALA A 137 16.25 21.27 -13.05
C ALA A 137 16.33 19.88 -12.41
N ALA A 138 15.22 19.13 -12.39
CA ALA A 138 15.21 17.77 -11.84
C ALA A 138 16.15 16.82 -12.59
N LEU A 139 16.19 16.90 -13.92
CA LEU A 139 17.13 16.11 -14.73
C LEU A 139 18.58 16.49 -14.46
N PHE A 140 18.87 17.78 -14.29
CA PHE A 140 20.22 18.25 -13.98
C PHE A 140 20.73 17.71 -12.63
N PHE A 141 19.89 17.76 -11.59
CA PHE A 141 20.24 17.22 -10.26
C PHE A 141 20.21 15.70 -10.17
N GLY A 142 19.43 15.02 -11.02
CA GLY A 142 19.38 13.56 -11.05
C GLY A 142 20.54 12.91 -11.82
N LEU A 143 21.24 13.67 -12.67
CA LEU A 143 22.40 13.21 -13.46
C LEU A 143 23.75 13.61 -12.85
N SER A 144 23.75 14.50 -11.84
CA SER A 144 24.93 14.94 -11.08
C SER A 144 25.15 14.10 -9.83
#